data_AF-A0A1B6HAT1-F1
#
_entry.id   AF-A0A1B6HAT1-F1
#
_cell.length_a   1.000
_cell.length_b   1.000
_cell.length_c   1.000
_cell.angle_alpha   90.00
_cell.angle_beta   90.00
_cell.angle_gamma   90.00
#
_symmetry.space_group_name_H-M   'P 1'
#
loop_
_entity.id
_entity.type
_entity.pdbx_description
1 polymer ?
#
loop_
_entity_poly.entity_id
_entity_poly.type
_entity_poly.pdbx_seq_one_letter_code
_entity_poly.pdbx_strand_id
1 'polypeptide(L)'
;MRSEATAAAEFKGKVIMHDPFAMRPFFGYNFGQYLEHWLSMNKKPGVQLPKIFHVNWFRKGDKGQFLWPGFGENVRVLDWILNRVENKPNTAAKTAIGYIPTSSALNLTGLDNIDLK
;
A
#
# COMPACT_ATOMS: atom_id res chain seq x y z
N MET A 1 -3.01 6.02 7.29
CA MET A 1 -3.41 4.62 7.06
C MET A 1 -4.66 4.32 7.88
N ARG A 2 -5.64 3.69 7.25
CA ARG A 2 -6.85 3.18 7.91
C ARG A 2 -7.08 1.75 7.45
N SER A 3 -7.57 0.89 8.34
CA SER A 3 -7.89 -0.50 8.05
C SER A 3 -9.20 -0.89 8.72
N GLU A 4 -9.90 -1.85 8.14
CA GLU A 4 -10.99 -2.55 8.83
C GLU A 4 -10.42 -3.29 10.05
N ALA A 5 -11.13 -3.28 11.17
CA ALA A 5 -10.72 -4.00 12.36
C ALA A 5 -10.63 -5.51 12.07
N THR A 6 -9.55 -6.13 12.54
CA THR A 6 -9.33 -7.57 12.44
C THR A 6 -9.52 -8.24 13.80
N ALA A 7 -9.67 -9.56 13.80
CA ALA A 7 -9.82 -10.36 15.03
C ALA A 7 -8.54 -10.42 15.89
N ALA A 8 -7.43 -9.82 15.45
CA ALA A 8 -6.16 -9.83 16.18
C ALA A 8 -6.16 -8.95 17.45
N ALA A 9 -7.19 -8.12 17.64
CA ALA A 9 -7.38 -7.29 18.82
C ALA A 9 -8.84 -7.35 19.30
N GLU A 10 -9.12 -6.81 20.48
CA GLU A 10 -10.45 -6.85 21.13
C GLU A 10 -11.53 -6.05 20.38
N PHE A 11 -11.18 -5.36 19.29
CA PHE A 11 -12.10 -4.57 18.50
C PHE A 11 -13.08 -5.46 17.73
N LYS A 12 -14.33 -5.49 18.20
CA LYS A 12 -15.43 -6.22 17.54
C LYS A 12 -15.99 -5.41 16.37
N GLY A 13 -16.18 -6.08 15.23
CA GLY A 13 -16.96 -5.57 14.10
C GLY A 13 -16.14 -4.96 12.95
N LYS A 14 -16.79 -4.77 11.80
CA LYS A 14 -16.24 -4.27 10.55
C LYS A 14 -16.05 -2.74 10.52
N VAL A 15 -15.42 -2.18 11.56
CA VAL A 15 -15.23 -0.73 11.69
C VAL A 15 -13.91 -0.31 11.07
N ILE A 16 -13.92 0.74 10.24
CA ILE A 16 -12.69 1.32 9.69
C ILE A 16 -12.01 2.17 10.75
N MET A 17 -10.86 1.73 11.19
CA MET A 17 -10.05 2.37 12.22
C MET A 17 -8.82 3.06 11.64
N HIS A 18 -8.36 4.11 12.32
CA HIS A 18 -7.01 4.63 12.09
C HIS A 18 -5.99 3.64 12.66
N ASP A 19 -4.95 3.36 11.87
CA ASP A 19 -3.82 2.54 12.27
C ASP A 19 -2.54 3.05 11.59
N PRO A 20 -1.97 4.18 12.08
CA PRO A 20 -0.78 4.75 11.48
C PRO A 20 0.40 3.78 11.56
N PHE A 21 1.05 3.52 10.42
CA PHE A 21 2.21 2.63 10.30
C PHE A 21 1.96 1.17 10.76
N ALA A 22 0.69 0.75 10.90
CA ALA A 22 0.34 -0.51 11.57
C ALA A 22 0.89 -0.61 13.02
N MET A 23 1.10 0.53 13.66
CA MET A 23 1.76 0.66 14.96
C MET A 23 0.81 1.14 16.05
N ARG A 24 -0.50 1.31 15.78
CA ARG A 24 -1.44 1.88 16.77
C ARG A 24 -1.38 1.21 18.15
N PRO A 25 -1.36 -0.13 18.29
CA PRO A 25 -1.26 -0.77 19.60
C PRO A 25 0.19 -0.95 20.09
N PHE A 26 1.19 -0.48 19.35
CA PHE A 26 2.60 -0.80 19.55
C PHE A 26 3.51 0.42 19.74
N PHE A 27 2.96 1.64 19.82
CA PHE A 27 3.78 2.82 20.09
C PHE A 27 4.36 2.77 21.51
N GLY A 28 5.70 2.70 21.61
CA GLY A 28 6.43 2.73 22.89
C GLY A 28 6.71 4.13 23.43
N TYR A 29 6.35 5.18 22.68
CA TYR A 29 6.51 6.59 23.05
C TYR A 29 5.50 7.43 22.26
N ASN A 30 5.55 8.76 22.41
CA ASN A 30 4.60 9.67 21.77
C ASN A 30 4.57 9.52 20.24
N PHE A 31 3.36 9.35 19.67
CA PHE A 31 3.17 9.20 18.23
C PHE A 31 3.65 10.40 17.39
N GLY A 32 3.50 11.63 17.88
CA GLY A 32 4.02 12.83 17.20
C GLY A 32 5.54 12.78 17.08
N GLN A 33 6.23 12.43 18.17
CA GLN A 33 7.68 12.22 18.16
C GLN A 33 8.08 11.04 17.24
N TYR A 34 7.24 10.01 17.13
CA TYR A 34 7.47 8.90 16.19
C TYR A 34 7.42 9.38 14.73
N LEU A 35 6.48 10.26 14.39
CA LEU A 35 6.43 10.88 13.06
C LEU A 35 7.65 11.78 12.82
N GLU A 36 8.03 12.61 13.79
CA GLU A 36 9.23 13.44 13.71
C GLU A 36 10.49 12.59 13.50
N HIS A 37 10.58 11.44 14.19
CA HIS A 37 11.67 10.49 14.01
C HIS A 37 11.74 9.94 12.58
N TRP A 38 10.62 9.53 12.00
CA TRP A 38 10.56 9.11 10.59
C TRP A 38 10.99 10.21 9.63
N LEU A 39 10.50 11.44 9.83
CA LEU A 39 10.87 12.60 9.01
C LEU A 39 12.36 12.94 9.14
N SER A 40 12.97 12.72 10.31
CA SER A 40 14.39 12.98 10.55
C SER A 40 15.33 12.08 9.73
N MET A 41 14.86 10.92 9.26
CA MET A 41 15.69 9.95 8.53
C MET A 41 16.29 10.54 7.25
N ASN A 42 15.60 11.48 6.59
CA ASN A 42 16.10 12.11 5.36
C ASN A 42 17.30 13.05 5.58
N LYS A 43 17.60 13.42 6.84
CA LYS A 43 18.72 14.31 7.19
C LYS A 43 20.01 13.55 7.47
N LYS A 44 19.98 12.20 7.47
CA LYS A 44 21.15 11.38 7.79
C LYS A 44 22.14 11.40 6.62
N PRO A 45 23.43 11.70 6.86
CA PRO A 45 24.44 11.70 5.81
C PRO A 45 24.54 10.34 5.10
N GLY A 46 24.57 10.34 3.77
CA GLY A 46 24.73 9.13 2.95
C GLY A 46 23.50 8.22 2.88
N VAL A 47 22.35 8.64 3.41
CA VAL A 47 21.13 7.80 3.39
C VAL A 47 20.55 7.67 1.98
N GLN A 48 20.24 6.45 1.58
CA GLN A 48 19.44 6.16 0.39
C GLN A 48 18.03 5.82 0.84
N LEU A 49 17.10 6.76 0.68
CA LEU A 49 15.72 6.56 1.13
C LEU A 49 14.98 5.57 0.22
N PRO A 50 14.24 4.62 0.80
CA PRO A 50 13.40 3.72 0.01
C PRO A 50 12.21 4.48 -0.57
N LYS A 51 11.68 3.97 -1.69
CA LYS A 51 10.37 4.40 -2.18
C LYS A 51 9.28 3.83 -1.27
N ILE A 52 8.30 4.65 -0.92
CA ILE A 52 7.16 4.26 -0.06
C ILE A 52 5.95 4.01 -0.95
N PHE A 53 5.25 2.90 -0.70
CA PHE A 53 4.06 2.48 -1.44
C PHE A 53 2.91 2.21 -0.48
N HIS A 54 1.69 2.38 -0.97
CA HIS A 54 0.47 2.01 -0.27
C HIS A 54 -0.35 1.10 -1.19
N VAL A 55 -0.77 -0.05 -0.67
CA VAL A 55 -1.54 -1.06 -1.41
C VAL A 55 -2.89 -1.28 -0.75
N ASN A 56 -3.87 -1.76 -1.52
CA ASN A 56 -5.17 -2.18 -1.00
C ASN A 56 -5.63 -3.46 -1.71
N TRP A 57 -5.39 -4.61 -1.09
CA TRP A 57 -5.83 -5.92 -1.57
C TRP A 57 -7.32 -6.18 -1.35
N PHE A 58 -7.96 -5.35 -0.53
CA PHE A 58 -9.28 -5.63 0.03
C PHE A 58 -10.39 -4.76 -0.56
N ARG A 59 -10.10 -4.04 -1.66
CA ARG A 59 -11.11 -3.24 -2.36
C ARG A 59 -12.23 -4.17 -2.85
N LYS A 60 -13.48 -3.81 -2.55
CA LYS A 60 -14.68 -4.53 -2.97
C LYS A 60 -15.43 -3.76 -4.05
N GLY A 61 -16.06 -4.51 -4.96
CA GLY A 61 -17.01 -3.97 -5.92
C GLY A 61 -18.42 -3.84 -5.33
N ASP A 62 -19.36 -3.41 -6.16
CA ASP A 62 -20.73 -3.11 -5.74
C ASP A 62 -21.50 -4.33 -5.20
N LYS A 63 -21.11 -5.55 -5.62
CA LYS A 63 -21.71 -6.81 -5.13
C LYS A 63 -20.94 -7.39 -3.93
N GLY A 64 -20.01 -6.64 -3.34
CA GLY A 64 -19.24 -7.04 -2.16
C GLY A 64 -18.10 -8.02 -2.41
N GLN A 65 -17.87 -8.41 -3.66
CA GLN A 65 -16.75 -9.24 -4.09
C GLN A 65 -15.44 -8.45 -4.08
N PHE A 66 -14.32 -9.11 -3.75
CA PHE A 66 -13.00 -8.50 -3.90
C PHE A 66 -12.69 -8.25 -5.38
N LEU A 67 -12.18 -7.06 -5.69
CA LEU A 67 -11.78 -6.69 -7.05
C LEU A 67 -10.40 -7.23 -7.42
N TRP A 68 -9.60 -7.63 -6.43
CA TRP A 68 -8.29 -8.22 -6.64
C TRP A 68 -8.24 -9.63 -6.03
N PRO A 69 -7.72 -10.64 -6.74
CA PRO A 69 -7.69 -12.03 -6.25
C PRO A 69 -6.81 -12.22 -5.01
N GLY A 70 -5.79 -11.37 -4.81
CA GLY A 70 -4.95 -11.43 -3.62
C GLY A 70 -3.96 -12.61 -3.62
N PHE A 71 -3.49 -12.97 -2.42
CA PHE A 71 -2.58 -14.11 -2.20
C PHE A 71 -1.37 -14.12 -3.14
N GLY A 72 -1.15 -15.20 -3.90
CA GLY A 72 -0.03 -15.35 -4.83
C GLY A 72 -0.05 -14.31 -5.95
N GLU A 73 -1.23 -13.86 -6.38
CA GLU A 73 -1.35 -12.86 -7.45
C GLU A 73 -0.79 -11.48 -7.04
N ASN A 74 -0.63 -11.22 -5.73
CA ASN A 74 0.03 -10.01 -5.24
C ASN A 74 1.46 -9.85 -5.76
N VAL A 75 2.11 -10.95 -6.20
CA VAL A 75 3.43 -10.91 -6.85
C VAL A 75 3.47 -9.95 -8.04
N ARG A 76 2.36 -9.77 -8.76
CA ARG A 76 2.26 -8.86 -9.91
C ARG A 76 2.43 -7.39 -9.52
N VAL A 77 1.93 -7.02 -8.33
CA VAL A 77 2.11 -5.66 -7.81
C VAL A 77 3.50 -5.50 -7.18
N LEU A 78 4.07 -6.57 -6.60
CA LEU A 78 5.46 -6.54 -6.14
C LEU A 78 6.42 -6.37 -7.33
N ASP A 79 6.19 -7.06 -8.45
CA ASP A 79 6.94 -6.86 -9.69
C ASP A 79 6.84 -5.41 -10.18
N TRP A 80 5.65 -4.82 -10.16
CA TRP A 80 5.49 -3.39 -10.44
C TRP A 80 6.30 -2.49 -9.49
N ILE A 81 6.29 -2.77 -8.18
CA ILE A 81 7.09 -2.04 -7.19
C ILE A 81 8.58 -2.14 -7.51
N LEU A 82 9.08 -3.33 -7.87
CA LEU A 82 10.48 -3.52 -8.27
C LEU A 82 10.82 -2.69 -9.50
N ASN A 83 9.98 -2.73 -10.53
CA ASN A 83 10.14 -1.90 -11.73
C ASN A 83 10.14 -0.39 -11.40
N ARG A 84 9.35 0.04 -10.39
CA ARG A 84 9.37 1.42 -9.87
C ARG A 84 10.67 1.73 -9.14
N VAL A 85 11.19 0.84 -8.31
CA VAL A 85 12.46 1.02 -7.59
C VAL A 85 13.62 1.15 -8.58
N GLU A 86 13.63 0.35 -9.65
CA GLU A 86 14.62 0.39 -10.74
C GLU A 86 14.46 1.58 -11.70
N ASN A 87 13.46 2.44 -11.49
CA ASN A 87 13.14 3.58 -12.36
C ASN A 87 12.86 3.19 -13.84
N LYS A 88 12.28 2.01 -14.09
CA LYS A 88 11.87 1.64 -15.45
C LYS A 88 10.84 2.63 -16.02
N PRO A 89 10.98 3.00 -17.31
CA PRO A 89 10.08 3.96 -17.95
C PRO A 89 8.65 3.43 -18.04
N ASN A 90 7.67 4.34 -18.18
CA ASN A 90 6.24 4.03 -18.36
C ASN A 90 5.59 3.17 -17.27
N THR A 91 6.22 3.06 -16.10
CA THR A 91 5.71 2.26 -14.98
C THR A 91 4.61 2.97 -14.18
N ALA A 92 4.51 4.29 -14.23
CA ALA A 92 3.54 5.02 -13.41
C ALA A 92 2.93 6.26 -14.07
N ALA A 93 1.67 6.53 -13.73
CA ALA A 93 0.95 7.76 -14.03
C ALA A 93 0.72 8.58 -12.75
N LYS A 94 0.80 9.91 -12.85
CA LYS A 94 0.57 10.82 -11.71
C LYS A 94 -0.94 11.06 -11.52
N THR A 95 -1.39 11.03 -10.27
CA THR A 95 -2.77 11.31 -9.84
C THR A 95 -2.75 12.26 -8.63
N ALA A 96 -3.93 12.67 -8.16
CA ALA A 96 -4.07 13.50 -6.96
C ALA A 96 -3.53 12.82 -5.68
N ILE A 97 -3.52 11.49 -5.63
CA ILE A 97 -3.09 10.71 -4.44
C ILE A 97 -1.66 10.18 -4.56
N GLY A 98 -0.95 10.49 -5.65
CA GLY A 98 0.40 9.99 -5.93
C GLY A 98 0.49 9.25 -7.26
N TYR A 99 1.50 8.38 -7.37
CA TYR A 99 1.75 7.60 -8.58
C TYR A 99 1.03 6.25 -8.53
N ILE A 100 0.29 5.94 -9.59
CA ILE A 100 -0.37 4.64 -9.79
C ILE A 100 0.24 3.91 -10.99
N PRO A 101 0.08 2.58 -11.13
CA PRO A 101 0.49 1.86 -12.33
C PRO A 101 -0.16 2.45 -13.59
N THR A 102 0.57 2.53 -14.70
CA THR A 102 -0.06 2.75 -16.01
C THR A 102 -0.84 1.49 -16.43
N SER A 103 -1.70 1.60 -17.44
CA SER A 103 -2.52 0.48 -17.92
C SER A 103 -1.73 -0.74 -18.37
N SER A 104 -0.45 -0.58 -18.74
CA SER A 104 0.44 -1.66 -19.17
C SER A 104 1.51 -2.03 -18.13
N ALA A 105 1.52 -1.39 -16.96
CA ALA A 105 2.59 -1.59 -15.97
C ALA A 105 2.37 -2.79 -15.05
N LEU A 106 1.18 -3.40 -15.07
CA LEU A 106 0.88 -4.65 -14.36
C LEU A 106 0.72 -5.79 -15.37
N ASN A 107 1.37 -6.91 -15.09
CA ASN A 107 1.12 -8.15 -15.82
C ASN A 107 -0.21 -8.75 -15.37
N LEU A 108 -1.22 -8.70 -16.22
CA LEU A 108 -2.54 -9.31 -15.99
C LEU A 108 -2.78 -10.58 -16.80
N THR A 109 -1.75 -11.17 -17.40
CA THR A 109 -1.88 -12.43 -18.14
C THR A 109 -2.46 -13.51 -17.22
N GLY A 110 -3.56 -14.13 -17.66
CA GLY A 110 -4.33 -15.12 -16.89
C GLY A 110 -5.35 -14.53 -15.91
N LEU A 111 -5.55 -13.20 -15.90
CA LEU A 111 -6.52 -12.49 -15.06
C LEU A 111 -7.54 -11.72 -15.93
N ASP A 112 -8.19 -12.43 -16.85
CA ASP A 112 -9.03 -11.84 -17.92
C ASP A 112 -10.23 -11.02 -17.41
N ASN A 113 -10.62 -11.21 -16.14
CA ASN A 113 -11.77 -10.55 -15.52
C ASN A 113 -11.39 -9.34 -14.65
N ILE A 114 -10.13 -8.90 -14.66
CA ILE A 114 -9.67 -7.76 -13.86
C ILE A 114 -9.68 -6.48 -14.70
N ASP A 115 -10.48 -5.51 -14.27
CA ASP A 115 -10.46 -4.15 -14.81
C ASP A 115 -9.62 -3.22 -13.92
N LEU A 116 -8.70 -2.49 -14.54
CA LEU A 116 -7.84 -1.50 -13.87
C LEU A 116 -8.46 -0.08 -13.86
N LYS A 117 -9.62 0.11 -14.50
CA LYS A 117 -10.31 1.41 -14.58
C LYS A 117 -11.21 1.70 -13.37
#